data_AF-A0A1Y4S3E7-F1
#
_entry.id   AF-A0A1Y4S3E7-F1
#
_cell.length_a   1.000
_cell.length_b   1.000
_cell.length_c   1.000
_cell.angle_alpha   90.00
_cell.angle_beta   90.00
_cell.angle_gamma   90.00
#
_symmetry.space_group_name_H-M   'P 1'
#
loop_
_entity.id
_entity.type
_entity.pdbx_description
1 polymer ?
#
loop_
_entity_poly.entity_id
_entity_poly.type
_entity_poly.pdbx_seq_one_letter_code
_entity_poly.pdbx_strand_id
1 'polypeptide(L)'
;MEEIYLPVLSHFRNENFWTASAGRMRYRVDPVENTLFAQVWEGPYGYALSEVEEHTSFPLSEEGLEELRAWVAKWSETINARPKRSLAEELARREAAQARLDAAKSEEAKQG
;
A
#
# COMPACT_ATOMS: atom_id res chain seq x y z
N MET A 1 3.83 18.37 -8.12
CA MET A 1 2.99 17.19 -7.87
C MET A 1 3.78 16.01 -8.37
N GLU A 2 4.05 15.02 -7.53
CA GLU A 2 4.61 13.76 -8.05
C GLU A 2 3.58 13.15 -9.00
N GLU A 3 4.03 12.77 -10.19
CA GLU A 3 3.18 12.14 -11.18
C GLU A 3 2.85 10.73 -10.71
N ILE A 4 1.64 10.54 -10.18
CA ILE A 4 1.13 9.21 -9.87
C ILE A 4 0.94 8.46 -11.17
N TYR A 5 1.69 7.37 -11.27
CA TYR A 5 1.62 6.44 -12.37
C TYR A 5 0.75 5.23 -11.98
N LEU A 6 -0.28 5.00 -12.78
CA LEU A 6 -1.10 3.80 -12.75
C LEU A 6 -1.10 3.18 -14.16
N PRO A 7 -0.97 1.86 -14.26
CA PRO A 7 -1.05 1.18 -15.54
C PRO A 7 -2.48 1.20 -16.06
N VAL A 8 -2.63 0.95 -17.36
CA VAL A 8 -3.92 0.89 -18.04
C VAL A 8 -4.76 -0.31 -17.58
N LEU A 9 -6.08 -0.25 -17.78
CA LEU A 9 -7.02 -1.31 -17.38
C LEU A 9 -6.63 -2.71 -17.89
N SER A 10 -6.05 -2.81 -19.09
CA SER A 10 -5.60 -4.09 -19.66
C SER A 10 -4.53 -4.79 -18.81
N HIS A 11 -3.71 -4.04 -18.05
CA HIS A 11 -2.71 -4.62 -17.16
C HIS A 11 -3.38 -5.44 -16.04
N PHE A 12 -4.41 -4.85 -15.43
CA PHE A 12 -5.19 -5.48 -14.35
C PHE A 12 -6.10 -6.60 -14.84
N ARG A 13 -6.65 -6.49 -16.06
CA ARG A 13 -7.41 -7.57 -16.69
C ARG A 13 -6.57 -8.82 -16.94
N ASN A 14 -5.25 -8.66 -17.07
CA ASN A 14 -4.30 -9.76 -17.19
C ASN A 14 -3.85 -10.28 -15.81
N GLU A 15 -4.61 -9.99 -14.73
CA GLU A 15 -4.35 -10.42 -13.35
C GLU A 15 -2.99 -9.95 -12.81
N ASN A 16 -2.42 -8.87 -13.37
CA ASN A 16 -1.18 -8.30 -12.87
C ASN A 16 -1.43 -7.33 -11.74
N PHE A 17 -0.78 -7.57 -10.60
CA PHE A 17 -0.72 -6.61 -9.52
C PHE A 17 0.21 -5.45 -9.88
N TRP A 18 -0.13 -4.27 -9.40
CA TRP A 18 0.69 -3.06 -9.56
C TRP A 18 1.19 -2.59 -8.20
N THR A 19 2.45 -2.17 -8.12
CA THR A 19 3.00 -1.55 -6.90
C THR A 19 3.83 -0.35 -7.31
N ALA A 20 3.56 0.78 -6.67
CA ALA A 20 4.27 2.02 -6.93
C ALA A 20 4.35 2.89 -5.67
N SER A 21 5.03 4.02 -5.79
CA SER A 21 5.23 4.96 -4.69
C SER A 21 5.10 6.39 -5.16
N ALA A 22 4.52 7.23 -4.31
CA ALA A 22 4.45 8.67 -4.48
C ALA A 22 5.04 9.31 -3.22
N GLY A 23 6.33 9.63 -3.29
CA GLY A 23 7.12 10.21 -2.21
C GLY A 23 7.26 9.24 -1.04
N ARG A 24 6.65 9.60 0.09
CA ARG A 24 6.59 8.77 1.30
C ARG A 24 5.45 7.76 1.28
N MET A 25 4.47 7.93 0.39
CA MET A 25 3.40 6.96 0.25
C MET A 25 3.84 5.80 -0.64
N ARG A 26 3.51 4.60 -0.21
CA ARG A 26 3.56 3.38 -1.02
C ARG A 26 2.14 2.91 -1.27
N TYR A 27 1.89 2.36 -2.44
CA TYR A 27 0.59 1.79 -2.78
C TYR A 27 0.71 0.54 -3.63
N ARG A 28 -0.25 -0.37 -3.45
CA ARG A 28 -0.37 -1.62 -4.20
C ARG A 28 -1.81 -1.77 -4.66
N VAL A 29 -1.98 -2.28 -5.86
CA VAL A 29 -3.29 -2.53 -6.47
C VAL A 29 -3.28 -3.96 -6.97
N ASP A 30 -4.12 -4.80 -6.36
CA ASP A 30 -4.31 -6.19 -6.73
C ASP A 30 -5.65 -6.33 -7.47
N PRO A 31 -5.65 -6.83 -8.71
CA PRO A 31 -6.90 -7.21 -9.36
C PRO A 31 -7.44 -8.48 -8.69
N VAL A 32 -8.65 -8.40 -8.14
CA VAL A 32 -9.35 -9.52 -7.51
C VAL A 32 -10.69 -9.68 -8.22
N GLU A 33 -10.80 -10.77 -8.99
CA GLU A 33 -11.96 -11.09 -9.83
C GLU A 33 -12.30 -9.95 -10.80
N ASN A 34 -13.23 -9.07 -10.40
CA ASN A 34 -13.73 -7.96 -11.20
C ASN A 34 -13.58 -6.61 -10.48
N THR A 35 -12.66 -6.54 -9.53
CA THR A 35 -12.44 -5.39 -8.64
C THR A 35 -10.95 -5.12 -8.50
N LEU A 36 -10.56 -3.85 -8.40
CA LEU A 36 -9.22 -3.37 -8.11
C LEU A 36 -9.11 -3.11 -6.62
N PHE A 37 -8.42 -4.00 -5.90
CA PHE A 37 -8.16 -3.83 -4.47
C PHE A 37 -6.91 -2.99 -4.27
N ALA A 38 -7.07 -1.74 -3.86
CA ALA A 38 -6.00 -0.80 -3.67
C ALA A 38 -5.68 -0.62 -2.19
N GLN A 39 -4.39 -0.59 -1.87
CA GLN A 39 -3.86 -0.50 -0.52
C GLN A 39 -2.80 0.59 -0.48
N VAL A 40 -2.84 1.47 0.52
CA VAL A 40 -1.83 2.51 0.74
C VAL A 40 -1.21 2.35 2.12
N TRP A 41 0.09 2.62 2.20
CA TRP A 41 0.80 2.69 3.47
C TRP A 41 1.88 3.76 3.43
N GLU A 42 2.22 4.26 4.62
CA GLU A 42 3.32 5.19 4.81
C GLU A 42 4.65 4.42 4.86
N GLY A 43 5.59 4.77 3.98
CA GLY A 43 6.97 4.30 4.05
C GLY A 43 7.72 4.87 5.27
N PRO A 44 8.97 4.47 5.52
CA PRO A 44 9.92 3.90 4.54
C PRO A 44 9.92 2.37 4.45
N TYR A 45 9.16 1.67 5.27
CA TYR A 45 9.21 0.21 5.33
C TYR A 45 8.41 -0.48 4.20
N GLY A 46 8.78 -1.72 3.89
CA GLY A 46 8.05 -2.55 2.94
C GLY A 46 6.72 -3.05 3.52
N TYR A 47 5.85 -3.62 2.68
CA TYR A 47 4.51 -4.09 3.06
C TYR A 47 4.49 -4.99 4.32
N ALA A 48 5.45 -5.92 4.47
CA ALA A 48 5.52 -6.81 5.64
C ALA A 48 5.78 -6.09 6.96
N LEU A 49 6.43 -4.92 6.92
CA LEU A 49 6.81 -4.12 8.08
C LEU A 49 5.97 -2.84 8.21
N SER A 50 5.00 -2.65 7.33
CA SER A 50 4.16 -1.46 7.28
C SER A 50 2.72 -1.83 7.59
N GLU A 51 2.05 -0.97 8.34
CA GLU A 51 0.62 -1.09 8.56
C GLU A 51 -0.09 -0.43 7.36
N VAL A 52 -0.99 -1.18 6.72
CA VAL A 52 -1.85 -0.63 5.67
C VAL A 52 -2.72 0.45 6.31
N GLU A 53 -2.52 1.69 5.91
CA GLU A 53 -3.22 2.84 6.49
C GLU A 53 -4.66 2.91 5.98
N GLU A 54 -4.85 2.60 4.70
CA GLU A 54 -6.17 2.49 4.10
C GLU A 54 -6.12 1.46 2.97
N HIS A 55 -7.25 0.78 2.79
CA HIS A 55 -7.48 -0.07 1.64
C HIS A 55 -8.92 0.14 1.17
N THR A 56 -9.09 0.13 -0.14
CA THR A 56 -10.39 0.32 -0.77
C THR A 56 -10.47 -0.52 -2.04
N SER A 57 -11.69 -0.76 -2.51
CA SER A 57 -11.95 -1.59 -3.68
C SER A 57 -12.72 -0.78 -4.72
N PHE A 58 -12.17 -0.71 -5.94
CA PHE A 58 -12.77 -0.03 -7.07
C PHE A 58 -13.24 -1.03 -8.13
N PRO A 59 -14.29 -0.75 -8.92
CA PRO A 59 -14.66 -1.64 -10.02
C PRO A 59 -13.52 -1.75 -11.04
N LEU A 60 -13.33 -2.95 -11.64
CA LEU A 60 -12.37 -3.16 -12.74
C LEU A 60 -12.92 -2.53 -14.03
N SER A 61 -12.92 -1.21 -14.09
CA SER A 61 -13.47 -0.39 -15.18
C SER A 61 -12.63 0.87 -15.33
N GLU A 62 -12.79 1.58 -16.45
CA GLU A 62 -12.07 2.84 -16.68
C GLU A 62 -12.43 3.87 -15.60
N GLU A 63 -13.72 3.97 -15.26
CA GLU A 63 -14.21 4.82 -14.16
C GLU A 63 -13.53 4.46 -12.82
N GLY A 64 -13.49 3.18 -12.46
CA GLY A 64 -12.82 2.75 -11.23
C GLY A 64 -11.31 2.99 -11.22
N LEU A 65 -10.66 2.99 -12.39
CA LEU A 65 -9.25 3.34 -12.53
C LEU A 65 -9.03 4.85 -12.30
N GLU A 66 -9.95 5.70 -12.77
CA GLU A 66 -9.91 7.14 -12.51
C GLU A 66 -10.17 7.45 -11.02
N GLU A 67 -11.16 6.77 -10.40
CA GLU A 67 -11.43 6.88 -8.97
C GLU A 67 -10.21 6.45 -8.14
N LEU A 68 -9.59 5.32 -8.51
CA LEU A 68 -8.35 4.84 -7.91
C LEU A 68 -7.24 5.90 -8.02
N ARG A 69 -7.09 6.51 -9.19
CA ARG A 69 -6.08 7.56 -9.41
C ARG A 69 -6.31 8.76 -8.51
N ALA A 70 -7.54 9.24 -8.42
CA ALA A 70 -7.90 10.36 -7.55
C ALA A 70 -7.69 10.02 -6.07
N TRP A 71 -8.02 8.80 -5.66
CA TRP A 71 -7.82 8.31 -4.30
C TRP A 71 -6.33 8.22 -3.93
N VAL A 72 -5.50 7.63 -4.80
CA VAL A 72 -4.03 7.58 -4.62
C VAL A 72 -3.45 8.99 -4.57
N ALA A 73 -3.95 9.93 -5.38
CA ALA A 73 -3.53 11.33 -5.35
C ALA A 73 -3.78 11.99 -4.00
N LYS A 74 -5.02 11.89 -3.50
CA LYS A 74 -5.41 12.43 -2.20
C LYS A 74 -4.57 11.85 -1.06
N TRP A 75 -4.34 10.53 -1.08
CA TRP A 75 -3.51 9.87 -0.07
C TRP A 75 -2.04 10.27 -0.16
N SER A 76 -1.51 10.44 -1.37
CA SER A 76 -0.15 10.90 -1.57
C SER A 76 0.04 12.29 -0.98
N GLU A 77 -0.90 13.21 -1.19
CA GLU A 77 -0.86 14.54 -0.60
C GLU A 77 -0.98 14.49 0.91
N THR A 78 -1.91 13.67 1.43
CA THR A 78 -2.12 13.49 2.86
C THR A 78 -0.87 12.97 3.56
N ILE A 79 -0.26 11.91 3.04
CA ILE A 79 0.94 11.29 3.61
C ILE A 79 2.17 12.19 3.44
N ASN A 80 2.35 12.79 2.25
CA ASN A 80 3.49 13.66 2.02
C ASN A 80 3.40 14.99 2.76
N ALA A 81 2.22 15.47 3.11
CA ALA A 81 2.02 16.65 3.96
C ALA A 81 2.31 16.39 5.44
N ARG A 82 2.36 15.13 5.89
CA ARG A 82 2.67 14.81 7.28
C ARG A 82 4.10 15.27 7.65
N PRO A 83 4.29 15.83 8.85
CA PRO A 83 5.63 16.14 9.35
C PRO A 83 6.46 14.86 9.35
N LYS A 84 7.74 14.98 8.99
CA LYS A 84 8.68 13.85 9.09
C LYS A 84 8.71 13.41 10.54
N ARG A 85 8.36 12.15 10.80
CA ARG A 85 8.55 11.53 12.11
C ARG A 85 10.04 11.50 12.43
N SER A 86 10.38 11.57 13.70
CA SER A 86 11.77 11.44 14.09
C SER A 86 12.25 10.00 13.88
N LEU A 87 13.55 9.83 13.63
CA LEU A 87 14.17 8.51 13.44
C LEU A 87 13.81 7.51 14.56
N ALA A 88 13.69 8.00 15.80
CA ALA A 88 13.29 7.20 16.96
C ALA A 88 11.86 6.64 16.84
N GLU A 89 10.92 7.41 16.30
CA GLU A 89 9.54 6.96 16.08
C GLU A 89 9.47 5.93 14.94
N GLU A 90 10.28 6.11 13.88
CA GLU A 90 10.37 5.15 12.78
C GLU A 90 10.96 3.81 13.24
N LEU A 91 12.04 3.85 14.04
CA LEU A 91 12.66 2.68 14.66
C LEU A 91 11.67 1.92 15.55
N ALA A 92 10.93 2.63 16.41
CA ALA A 92 9.93 2.01 17.27
C ALA A 92 8.82 1.30 16.49
N ARG A 93 8.33 1.90 15.39
CA ARG A 93 7.37 1.23 14.49
C ARG A 93 7.95 -0.02 13.85
N ARG A 94 9.22 0.03 13.42
CA ARG A 94 9.92 -1.14 12.85
C ARG A 94 10.05 -2.26 13.87
N GLU A 95 10.46 -1.96 15.10
CA GLU A 95 10.62 -2.95 16.15
C GLU A 95 9.27 -3.60 16.48
N ALA A 96 8.19 -2.81 16.58
CA ALA A 96 6.85 -3.34 16.78
C ALA A 96 6.39 -4.23 15.62
N ALA A 97 6.62 -3.82 14.37
CA ALA A 97 6.27 -4.62 13.19
C ALA A 97 7.10 -5.91 13.09
N GLN A 98 8.40 -5.83 13.38
CA GLN A 98 9.30 -6.99 13.39
C GLN A 98 8.88 -7.99 14.47
N ALA A 99 8.51 -7.52 15.67
CA ALA A 99 8.03 -8.38 16.74
C ALA A 99 6.73 -9.11 16.37
N ARG A 100 5.80 -8.45 15.67
CA ARG A 100 4.57 -9.09 15.14
C ARG A 100 4.91 -10.19 14.13
N LEU A 101 5.84 -9.94 13.21
CA LEU A 101 6.27 -10.95 12.23
C LEU A 101 6.97 -12.14 12.89
N ASP A 102 7.83 -11.89 13.88
CA ASP A 102 8.55 -12.94 14.61
C ASP A 102 7.59 -13.82 15.43
N ALA A 103 6.57 -13.19 16.05
CA ALA A 103 5.50 -13.90 16.74
C ALA A 103 4.69 -14.78 15.78
N ALA A 104 4.28 -14.25 14.62
CA ALA A 104 3.54 -15.02 13.61
C ALA A 104 4.34 -16.23 13.10
N LYS A 105 5.64 -16.05 12.80
CA LYS A 105 6.52 -17.16 12.40
C LYS A 105 6.69 -18.21 13.49
N SER A 106 6.78 -17.78 14.76
CA SER A 106 6.91 -18.68 15.90
C SER A 106 5.63 -19.48 16.16
N GLU A 107 4.44 -18.94 15.83
CA GLU A 107 3.19 -19.68 15.89
C GLU A 107 3.06 -20.69 14.74
N GLU A 108 3.43 -20.32 13.52
CA GLU A 108 3.47 -21.27 12.38
C GLU A 108 4.45 -22.42 12.65
N ALA A 109 5.62 -22.15 13.22
CA ALA A 109 6.61 -23.17 13.56
C ALA A 109 6.17 -24.11 14.69
N LYS A 110 5.17 -23.75 15.49
CA LYS A 110 4.59 -24.62 16.54
C LYS A 110 3.43 -25.47 16.06
N GLN A 111 2.84 -25.13 14.91
CA GLN A 111 1.72 -25.88 14.32
C GLN A 111 2.15 -26.86 13.22
N GLY A 112 3.43 -26.84 12.82
CA GLY A 112 4.03 -27.74 11.81
C GLY A 112 4.70 -28.99 12.39
#